data_AF-A0A7C0Y5A9-F1
#
_entry.id   AF-A0A7C0Y5A9-F1
#
_cell.length_a   1.000
_cell.length_b   1.000
_cell.length_c   1.000
_cell.angle_alpha   90.00
_cell.angle_beta   90.00
_cell.angle_gamma   90.00
#
_symmetry.space_group_name_H-M   'P 1'
#
loop_
_entity.id
_entity.type
_entity.pdbx_description
1 polymer ?
#
loop_
_entity_poly.entity_id
_entity_poly.type
_entity_poly.pdbx_seq_one_letter_code
_entity_poly.pdbx_strand_id
1 'polypeptide(L)'
;MRHFNYPETSFIRTYEDRHKFGRKTVFFSNSFSAYKKEILEKVGWFKENLISYEDIYIAARFLTEGYKIAYVAEAMVYHSHSLKIWKDFKRHFELGIFFREENWILKTFGKKPKDEGIRMIKEFIKFTKKKGELSSVSKFFFFYFLRRFAWVLGYNYKCLPKKLQII
;
A
#
# COMPACT_ATOMS: atom_id res chain seq x y z
N MET A 1 -3.82 -14.49 -0.26
CA MET A 1 -3.04 -13.24 -0.09
C MET A 1 -3.83 -12.12 0.59
N ARG A 2 -5.18 -12.05 0.46
CA ARG A 2 -6.03 -11.09 1.21
C ARG A 2 -5.72 -11.05 2.71
N HIS A 3 -5.69 -12.21 3.37
CA HIS A 3 -5.46 -12.32 4.82
C HIS A 3 -4.16 -11.67 5.34
N PHE A 4 -3.17 -11.44 4.46
CA PHE A 4 -1.91 -10.80 4.89
C PHE A 4 -2.07 -9.30 5.14
N ASN A 5 -2.89 -8.61 4.32
CA ASN A 5 -3.16 -7.18 4.48
C ASN A 5 -4.49 -6.90 5.19
N TYR A 6 -5.42 -7.84 5.12
CA TYR A 6 -6.76 -7.78 5.70
C TYR A 6 -6.96 -8.99 6.63
N PRO A 7 -6.41 -8.94 7.86
CA PRO A 7 -6.55 -10.02 8.83
C PRO A 7 -8.01 -10.18 9.29
N GLU A 8 -8.33 -11.27 9.98
CA GLU A 8 -9.68 -11.48 10.53
C GLU A 8 -9.93 -10.65 11.81
N THR A 9 -8.90 -9.98 12.31
CA THR A 9 -8.98 -9.17 13.53
C THR A 9 -8.91 -7.68 13.18
N SER A 10 -9.91 -6.93 13.63
CA SER A 10 -9.96 -5.48 13.56
C SER A 10 -8.79 -4.85 14.33
N PHE A 11 -8.30 -3.70 13.87
CA PHE A 11 -7.23 -2.96 14.55
C PHE A 11 -7.35 -1.47 14.33
N ILE A 12 -6.83 -0.70 15.29
CA ILE A 12 -6.68 0.74 15.20
C ILE A 12 -5.19 1.07 15.06
N ARG A 13 -4.88 2.08 14.23
CA ARG A 13 -3.55 2.68 14.14
C ARG A 13 -3.59 4.12 14.62
N THR A 14 -2.55 4.46 15.36
CA THR A 14 -2.22 5.78 15.88
C THR A 14 -0.92 6.27 15.24
N TYR A 15 -0.58 7.54 15.45
CA TYR A 15 0.67 8.09 14.96
C TYR A 15 1.90 7.29 15.43
N GLU A 16 1.90 6.82 16.67
CA GLU A 16 3.04 6.11 17.30
C GLU A 16 3.27 4.71 16.72
N ASP A 17 2.24 4.10 16.13
CA ASP A 17 2.37 2.80 15.47
C ASP A 17 3.37 2.83 14.30
N ARG A 18 3.74 4.01 13.77
CA ARG A 18 4.80 4.18 12.76
C ARG A 18 6.14 3.58 13.16
N HIS A 19 6.48 3.59 14.45
CA HIS A 19 7.71 2.97 14.95
C HIS A 19 7.72 1.45 14.79
N LYS A 20 6.54 0.83 14.78
CA LYS A 20 6.37 -0.62 14.64
C LYS A 20 6.09 -1.07 13.21
N PHE A 21 5.25 -0.33 12.48
CA PHE A 21 4.75 -0.76 11.16
C PHE A 21 5.29 0.07 10.00
N GLY A 22 6.08 1.10 10.26
CA GLY A 22 6.63 1.93 9.21
C GLY A 22 5.55 2.63 8.38
N ARG A 23 5.79 2.78 7.07
CA ARG A 23 4.74 3.21 6.11
C ARG A 23 3.50 2.29 6.03
N LYS A 24 3.47 1.11 6.67
CA LYS A 24 2.23 0.31 6.75
C LYS A 24 1.25 0.90 7.77
N THR A 25 1.70 1.78 8.65
CA THR A 25 0.80 2.51 9.58
C THR A 25 -0.25 3.32 8.83
N VAL A 26 0.08 3.84 7.64
CA VAL A 26 -0.82 4.59 6.77
C VAL A 26 -1.52 3.70 5.72
N PHE A 27 -1.56 2.38 5.96
CA PHE A 27 -2.32 1.48 5.10
C PHE A 27 -3.82 1.75 5.28
N PHE A 28 -4.44 2.21 4.21
CA PHE A 28 -5.86 2.51 4.14
C PHE A 28 -6.37 2.01 2.79
N SER A 29 -7.63 1.55 2.74
CA SER A 29 -8.16 0.91 1.53
C SER A 29 -8.90 1.93 0.67
N ASN A 30 -8.32 2.31 -0.48
CA ASN A 30 -9.02 3.16 -1.46
C ASN A 30 -10.43 2.65 -1.78
N SER A 31 -10.55 1.38 -2.19
CA SER A 31 -11.80 0.82 -2.74
C SER A 31 -12.93 0.63 -1.71
N PHE A 32 -12.63 0.67 -0.42
CA PHE A 32 -13.65 0.50 0.63
C PHE A 32 -13.17 1.14 1.93
N SER A 33 -13.50 2.42 2.08
CA SER A 33 -13.16 3.24 3.24
C SER A 33 -14.27 4.26 3.52
N ALA A 34 -14.32 4.72 4.77
CA ALA A 34 -15.22 5.78 5.20
C ALA A 34 -14.43 6.84 5.98
N TYR A 35 -14.87 8.08 5.86
CA TYR A 35 -14.19 9.25 6.42
C TYR A 35 -15.18 10.09 7.20
N LYS A 36 -14.76 10.66 8.33
CA LYS A 36 -15.54 11.71 9.00
C LYS A 36 -15.34 13.01 8.26
N LYS A 37 -16.42 13.61 7.75
CA LYS A 37 -16.39 14.88 6.99
C LYS A 37 -15.65 15.99 7.75
N GLU A 38 -15.99 16.17 9.02
CA GLU A 38 -15.38 17.20 9.88
C GLU A 38 -13.86 17.03 10.04
N ILE A 39 -13.38 15.78 10.02
CA ILE A 39 -11.94 15.50 10.10
C ILE A 39 -11.27 15.76 8.75
N LEU A 40 -11.90 15.36 7.64
CA LEU A 40 -11.41 15.70 6.30
C LEU A 40 -11.24 17.21 6.12
N GLU A 41 -12.25 17.98 6.53
CA GLU A 41 -12.21 19.43 6.47
C GLU A 41 -11.05 20.01 7.31
N LYS A 42 -10.88 19.53 8.55
CA LYS A 42 -9.79 19.96 9.44
C LYS A 42 -8.39 19.67 8.89
N VAL A 43 -8.20 18.58 8.15
CA VAL A 43 -6.89 18.24 7.55
C VAL A 43 -6.68 18.83 6.16
N GLY A 44 -7.64 19.62 5.65
CA GLY A 44 -7.54 20.32 4.37
C GLY A 44 -7.96 19.50 3.16
N TRP A 45 -8.92 18.58 3.33
CA TRP A 45 -9.47 17.70 2.29
C TRP A 45 -8.40 16.82 1.59
N PHE A 46 -8.79 16.19 0.49
CA PHE A 46 -7.85 15.46 -0.36
C PHE A 46 -6.97 16.45 -1.14
N LYS A 47 -5.67 16.16 -1.21
CA LYS A 47 -4.73 16.98 -1.96
C LYS A 47 -5.03 16.89 -3.46
N GLU A 48 -5.15 18.04 -4.09
CA GLU A 48 -5.28 18.16 -5.55
C GLU A 48 -3.97 17.78 -6.26
N ASN A 49 -4.10 17.34 -7.52
CA ASN A 49 -2.96 17.00 -8.38
C ASN A 49 -2.06 15.87 -7.85
N LEU A 50 -2.59 14.97 -7.02
CA LEU A 50 -1.95 13.68 -6.73
C LEU A 50 -2.08 12.73 -7.92
N ILE A 51 -0.99 12.02 -8.25
CA ILE A 51 -0.99 11.02 -9.33
C ILE A 51 -1.93 9.84 -9.04
N SER A 52 -2.00 9.42 -7.77
CA SER A 52 -2.87 8.38 -7.18
C SER A 52 -2.56 8.30 -5.67
N TYR A 53 -3.17 7.35 -4.96
CA TYR A 53 -2.89 7.03 -3.55
C TYR A 53 -3.29 8.14 -2.55
N GLU A 54 -4.39 8.82 -2.85
CA GLU A 54 -5.04 9.80 -2.00
C GLU A 54 -5.46 9.21 -0.65
N ASP A 55 -5.77 7.91 -0.60
CA ASP A 55 -6.06 7.13 0.59
C ASP A 55 -4.86 7.03 1.54
N ILE A 56 -3.66 6.78 1.00
CA ILE A 56 -2.41 6.77 1.78
C ILE A 56 -2.09 8.18 2.27
N TYR A 57 -2.22 9.17 1.38
CA TYR A 57 -1.95 10.57 1.73
C TYR A 57 -2.84 11.05 2.87
N ILE A 58 -4.16 10.85 2.77
CA ILE A 58 -5.09 11.32 3.78
C ILE A 58 -4.93 10.56 5.10
N ALA A 59 -4.65 9.25 5.06
CA ALA A 59 -4.34 8.47 6.25
C ALA A 59 -3.07 8.97 6.95
N ALA A 60 -2.04 9.34 6.18
CA ALA A 60 -0.84 9.98 6.72
C ALA A 60 -1.17 11.30 7.42
N ARG A 61 -2.01 12.15 6.79
CA ARG A 61 -2.46 13.41 7.38
C ARG A 61 -3.26 13.21 8.66
N PHE A 62 -4.24 12.31 8.67
CA PHE A 62 -5.01 12.00 9.88
C PHE A 62 -4.11 11.62 11.05
N LEU A 63 -3.15 10.72 10.80
CA LEU A 63 -2.25 10.27 11.85
C LEU A 63 -1.30 11.38 12.32
N THR A 64 -0.78 12.23 11.42
CA THR A 64 0.06 13.36 11.84
C THR A 64 -0.68 14.42 12.66
N GLU A 65 -2.00 14.58 12.43
CA GLU A 65 -2.86 15.50 13.18
C GLU A 65 -3.42 14.87 14.48
N GLY A 66 -2.92 13.69 14.87
CA GLY A 66 -3.30 13.00 16.11
C GLY A 66 -4.60 12.19 16.04
N TYR A 67 -5.24 12.09 14.86
CA TYR A 67 -6.36 11.20 14.65
C TYR A 67 -5.90 9.73 14.53
N LYS A 68 -6.88 8.83 14.45
CA LYS A 68 -6.66 7.39 14.34
C LYS A 68 -7.32 6.87 13.07
N ILE A 69 -6.75 5.82 12.49
CA ILE A 69 -7.40 5.05 11.43
C ILE A 69 -7.75 3.66 11.94
N ALA A 70 -8.81 3.06 11.41
CA ALA A 70 -9.27 1.75 11.82
C ALA A 70 -9.43 0.82 10.61
N TYR A 71 -9.02 -0.43 10.79
CA TYR A 71 -9.42 -1.54 9.96
C TYR A 71 -10.51 -2.33 10.71
N VAL A 72 -11.65 -2.53 10.05
CA VAL A 72 -12.81 -3.26 10.59
C VAL A 72 -12.97 -4.54 9.77
N ALA A 73 -12.68 -5.69 10.36
CA ALA A 73 -12.66 -6.98 9.69
C ALA A 73 -14.06 -7.44 9.24
N GLU A 74 -15.08 -7.05 10.01
CA GLU A 74 -16.50 -7.34 9.77
C GLU A 74 -17.07 -6.52 8.60
N ALA A 75 -16.47 -5.37 8.29
CA ALA A 75 -16.86 -4.54 7.16
C ALA A 75 -16.30 -5.13 5.86
N MET A 76 -17.08 -6.02 5.23
CA MET A 76 -16.66 -6.79 4.07
C MET A 76 -17.37 -6.34 2.78
N VAL A 77 -16.60 -6.26 1.70
CA VAL A 77 -17.10 -6.10 0.34
C VAL A 77 -16.43 -7.10 -0.61
N TYR A 78 -17.15 -7.45 -1.68
CA TYR A 78 -16.59 -8.20 -2.79
C TYR A 78 -16.09 -7.22 -3.85
N HIS A 79 -14.79 -7.28 -4.13
CA HIS A 79 -14.17 -6.50 -5.19
C HIS A 79 -13.46 -7.46 -6.15
N SER A 80 -13.90 -7.50 -7.41
CA SER A 80 -13.24 -8.28 -8.45
C SER A 80 -12.22 -7.41 -9.18
N HIS A 81 -11.00 -7.92 -9.34
CA HIS A 81 -9.99 -7.23 -10.14
C HIS A 81 -9.19 -8.22 -10.96
N SER A 82 -9.36 -8.19 -12.28
CA SER A 82 -8.52 -8.88 -13.24
C SER A 82 -7.46 -7.91 -13.77
N LEU A 83 -6.50 -7.55 -12.90
CA LEU A 83 -5.41 -6.68 -13.34
C LEU A 83 -4.53 -7.44 -14.33
N LYS A 84 -4.53 -6.98 -15.58
CA LYS A 84 -3.50 -7.35 -16.56
C LYS A 84 -2.13 -6.96 -15.98
N ILE A 85 -1.11 -7.76 -16.27
CA ILE A 85 0.26 -7.58 -15.73
C ILE A 85 0.77 -6.14 -15.85
N TRP A 86 0.46 -5.47 -16.97
CA TRP A 86 0.83 -4.08 -17.20
C TRP A 86 0.14 -3.09 -16.25
N LYS A 87 -1.15 -3.29 -15.95
CA LYS A 87 -1.87 -2.44 -14.99
C LYS A 87 -1.30 -2.60 -13.58
N ASP A 88 -0.94 -3.83 -13.19
CA ASP A 88 -0.30 -4.09 -11.90
C ASP A 88 1.10 -3.44 -11.82
N PHE A 89 1.87 -3.52 -12.91
CA PHE A 89 3.16 -2.84 -13.04
C PHE A 89 2.99 -1.32 -12.88
N LYS A 90 2.11 -0.70 -13.68
CA LYS A 90 1.84 0.74 -13.67
C LYS A 90 1.47 1.23 -12.28
N ARG A 91 0.54 0.55 -11.59
CA ARG A 91 0.18 0.90 -10.21
C ARG A 91 1.38 0.95 -9.27
N HIS A 92 2.25 -0.06 -9.33
CA HIS A 92 3.43 -0.10 -8.47
C HIS A 92 4.48 0.95 -8.87
N PHE A 93 4.59 1.29 -10.14
CA PHE A 93 5.38 2.41 -10.64
C PHE A 93 4.86 3.76 -10.13
N GLU A 94 3.57 4.04 -10.28
CA GLU A 94 2.91 5.24 -9.73
C GLU A 94 3.03 5.31 -8.21
N LEU A 95 2.99 4.18 -7.50
CA LEU A 95 3.25 4.14 -6.04
C LEU A 95 4.67 4.58 -5.71
N GLY A 96 5.64 4.24 -6.57
CA GLY A 96 7.01 4.72 -6.47
C GLY A 96 7.08 6.24 -6.61
N ILE A 97 6.46 6.79 -7.65
CA ILE A 97 6.36 8.24 -7.91
C ILE A 97 5.69 8.94 -6.73
N PHE A 98 4.56 8.42 -6.26
CA PHE A 98 3.82 8.96 -5.11
C PHE A 98 4.73 9.11 -3.89
N PHE A 99 5.45 8.05 -3.50
CA PHE A 99 6.36 8.13 -2.36
C PHE A 99 7.61 8.98 -2.62
N ARG A 100 7.94 9.26 -3.88
CA ARG A 100 9.03 10.18 -4.25
C ARG A 100 8.59 11.64 -4.12
N GLU A 101 7.39 11.98 -4.58
CA GLU A 101 6.85 13.34 -4.48
C GLU A 101 6.35 13.64 -3.06
N GLU A 102 5.64 12.70 -2.44
CA GLU A 102 5.18 12.76 -1.04
C GLU A 102 6.21 12.13 -0.07
N ASN A 103 7.51 12.39 -0.30
CA ASN A 103 8.59 11.78 0.48
C ASN A 103 8.53 12.14 1.98
N TRP A 104 7.80 13.18 2.35
CA TRP A 104 7.52 13.48 3.76
C TRP A 104 6.85 12.28 4.45
N ILE A 105 6.01 11.49 3.77
CA ILE A 105 5.39 10.29 4.34
C ILE A 105 6.46 9.25 4.70
N LEU A 106 7.45 9.02 3.84
CA LEU A 106 8.54 8.10 4.16
C LEU A 106 9.47 8.64 5.25
N LYS A 107 9.68 9.95 5.32
CA LYS A 107 10.46 10.58 6.39
C LYS A 107 9.76 10.46 7.75
N THR A 108 8.44 10.65 7.77
CA THR A 108 7.62 10.60 8.98
C THR A 108 7.39 9.17 9.44
N PHE A 109 6.90 8.30 8.54
CA PHE A 109 6.47 6.95 8.88
C PHE A 109 7.55 5.90 8.69
N GLY A 110 8.64 6.20 7.99
CA GLY A 110 9.72 5.24 7.74
C GLY A 110 9.39 4.18 6.68
N LYS A 111 10.33 3.24 6.49
CA LYS A 111 10.16 2.11 5.56
C LYS A 111 9.34 1.00 6.19
N LYS A 112 8.82 0.08 5.36
CA LYS A 112 8.17 -1.15 5.87
C LYS A 112 9.13 -1.94 6.77
N PRO A 113 8.64 -2.66 7.79
CA PRO A 113 9.45 -3.56 8.60
C PRO A 113 10.23 -4.55 7.74
N LYS A 114 11.49 -4.80 8.10
CA LYS A 114 12.44 -5.60 7.29
C LYS A 114 11.95 -7.04 7.08
N ASP A 115 11.23 -7.58 8.05
CA ASP A 115 10.70 -8.94 8.10
C ASP A 115 9.39 -9.13 7.32
N GLU A 116 8.70 -8.05 6.95
CA GLU A 116 7.38 -8.12 6.32
C GLU A 116 7.41 -8.90 4.99
N GLY A 117 8.45 -8.69 4.18
CA GLY A 117 8.62 -9.41 2.91
C GLY A 117 8.80 -10.92 3.13
N ILE A 118 9.63 -11.30 4.09
CA ILE A 118 9.87 -12.71 4.44
C ILE A 118 8.60 -13.34 5.00
N ARG A 119 7.86 -12.62 5.87
CA ARG A 119 6.58 -13.08 6.41
C ARG A 119 5.56 -13.32 5.30
N MET A 120 5.45 -12.41 4.33
CA MET A 120 4.54 -12.57 3.19
C MET A 120 4.90 -13.81 2.36
N ILE A 121 6.19 -14.03 2.08
CA ILE A 121 6.67 -15.22 1.35
C ILE A 121 6.32 -16.50 2.13
N LYS A 122 6.58 -16.54 3.44
CA LYS A 122 6.27 -17.70 4.30
C LYS A 122 4.76 -18.03 4.29
N GLU A 123 3.90 -17.03 4.47
CA GLU A 123 2.45 -17.20 4.42
C GLU A 123 1.97 -17.70 3.04
N PHE A 124 2.56 -17.20 1.96
CA PHE A 124 2.22 -17.65 0.61
C PHE A 124 2.63 -19.11 0.34
N ILE A 125 3.83 -19.52 0.78
CA ILE A 125 4.29 -20.91 0.67
C ILE A 125 3.41 -21.83 1.50
N LYS A 126 3.06 -21.45 2.75
CA LYS A 126 2.14 -22.23 3.60
C LYS A 126 0.78 -22.41 2.93
N PHE A 127 0.24 -21.35 2.34
CA PHE A 127 -1.03 -21.37 1.63
C PHE A 127 -1.01 -22.28 0.39
N THR A 128 0.01 -22.17 -0.45
CA THR A 128 0.14 -22.99 -1.68
C THR A 128 0.38 -24.46 -1.37
N LYS A 129 1.18 -24.79 -0.34
CA LYS A 129 1.32 -26.16 0.15
C LYS A 129 -0.01 -26.76 0.60
N LYS A 130 -0.82 -26.02 1.38
CA LYS A 130 -2.15 -26.47 1.81
C LYS A 130 -3.11 -26.73 0.64
N LYS A 131 -2.96 -26.00 -0.47
CA LYS A 131 -3.77 -26.17 -1.68
C LYS A 131 -3.21 -27.16 -2.71
N GLY A 132 -2.01 -27.68 -2.53
CA GLY A 132 -1.34 -28.54 -3.51
C GLY A 132 -0.84 -27.80 -4.77
N GLU A 133 -0.82 -26.47 -4.77
CA GLU A 133 -0.49 -25.65 -5.94
C GLU A 133 0.96 -25.12 -5.90
N LEU A 134 1.96 -25.99 -5.77
CA LEU A 134 3.36 -25.54 -5.68
C LEU A 134 3.85 -24.80 -6.93
N SER A 135 3.30 -25.10 -8.11
CA SER A 135 3.62 -24.41 -9.36
C SER A 135 3.30 -22.91 -9.30
N SER A 136 2.37 -22.48 -8.43
CA SER A 136 2.03 -21.07 -8.21
C SER A 136 3.15 -20.27 -7.51
N VAL A 137 4.16 -20.94 -6.95
CA VAL A 137 5.30 -20.30 -6.27
C VAL A 137 6.18 -19.51 -7.23
N SER A 138 6.53 -20.08 -8.39
CA SER A 138 7.33 -19.38 -9.40
C SER A 138 6.62 -18.11 -9.91
N LYS A 139 5.32 -18.23 -10.19
CA LYS A 139 4.46 -17.11 -10.59
C LYS A 139 4.45 -16.01 -9.52
N PHE A 140 4.30 -16.37 -8.24
CA PHE A 140 4.33 -15.40 -7.15
C PHE A 140 5.66 -14.64 -7.07
N PHE A 141 6.80 -15.33 -7.15
CA PHE A 141 8.10 -14.68 -7.14
C PHE A 141 8.26 -13.74 -8.34
N PHE A 142 7.86 -14.18 -9.54
CA PHE A 142 7.87 -13.33 -10.73
C PHE A 142 7.08 -12.03 -10.52
N PHE A 143 5.82 -12.09 -10.05
CA PHE A 143 5.04 -10.89 -9.77
C PHE A 143 5.62 -10.06 -8.61
N TYR A 144 6.16 -10.70 -7.57
CA TYR A 144 6.80 -10.01 -6.45
C TYR A 144 7.99 -9.16 -6.92
N PHE A 145 8.88 -9.76 -7.72
CA PHE A 145 10.04 -9.04 -8.27
C PHE A 145 9.61 -7.97 -9.27
N LEU A 146 8.62 -8.24 -10.12
CA LEU A 146 8.09 -7.27 -11.07
C LEU A 146 7.54 -6.02 -10.37
N ARG A 147 6.73 -6.21 -9.31
CA ARG A 147 6.18 -5.13 -8.48
C ARG A 147 7.26 -4.34 -7.77
N ARG A 148 8.27 -5.02 -7.24
CA ARG A 148 9.41 -4.37 -6.58
C ARG A 148 10.21 -3.54 -7.57
N PHE A 149 10.48 -4.08 -8.76
CA PHE A 149 11.17 -3.39 -9.83
C PHE A 149 10.38 -2.15 -10.29
N ALA A 150 9.07 -2.30 -10.54
CA ALA A 150 8.19 -1.18 -10.88
C ALA A 150 8.24 -0.06 -9.84
N TRP A 151 8.14 -0.41 -8.55
CA TRP A 151 8.23 0.56 -7.46
C TRP A 151 9.58 1.29 -7.41
N VAL A 152 10.70 0.56 -7.56
CA VAL A 152 12.04 1.18 -7.57
C VAL A 152 12.20 2.10 -8.78
N LEU A 153 11.72 1.67 -9.95
CA LEU A 153 11.76 2.46 -11.17
C LEU A 153 10.95 3.76 -11.02
N GLY A 154 9.74 3.67 -10.46
CA GLY A 154 8.89 4.82 -10.17
C GLY A 154 9.46 5.75 -9.10
N TYR A 155 10.08 5.21 -8.06
CA TYR A 155 10.71 6.05 -7.02
C TYR A 155 11.88 6.87 -7.58
N ASN A 156 12.55 6.36 -8.62
CA ASN A 156 13.66 7.02 -9.31
C ASN A 156 13.24 7.63 -10.66
N TYR A 157 11.96 7.89 -10.88
CA TYR A 157 11.44 8.30 -12.19
C TYR A 157 12.08 9.59 -12.74
N LYS A 158 12.58 10.49 -11.87
CA LYS A 158 13.28 11.72 -12.27
C LYS A 158 14.57 11.44 -13.06
N CYS A 159 15.17 10.26 -12.91
CA CYS A 159 16.33 9.83 -13.69
C CYS A 159 15.95 9.18 -15.03
N LEU A 160 14.67 8.98 -15.31
CA LEU A 160 14.19 8.36 -16.54
C LEU A 160 13.97 9.41 -17.64
N PRO A 161 14.12 9.03 -18.92
CA PRO A 161 13.67 9.86 -20.04
C PRO A 161 12.21 10.28 -19.88
N LYS A 162 11.85 11.52 -20.26
CA LYS A 162 10.48 12.08 -20.08
C LYS A 162 9.36 11.15 -20.57
N LYS A 163 9.57 10.44 -21.68
CA LYS A 163 8.60 9.47 -22.25
C LYS A 163 8.26 8.31 -21.30
N LEU A 164 9.18 7.94 -20.41
CA LEU A 164 9.02 6.86 -19.44
C LEU A 164 8.54 7.34 -18.07
N GLN A 165 8.34 8.65 -17.89
CA GLN A 165 7.84 9.21 -16.63
C GLN A 165 6.30 9.15 -16.53
N ILE A 166 5.60 8.89 -17.64
CA ILE A 166 4.12 8.94 -17.74
C ILE A 166 3.54 7.55 -18.06
N ILE A 167 4.27 6.48 -17.71
CA ILE A 167 3.87 5.09 -17.98
C ILE A 167 2.52 4.76 -17.32
#